data_AF-A0A382MPQ5-F1
#
_entry.id   AF-A0A382MPQ5-F1
#
_cell.length_a   1.000
_cell.length_b   1.000
_cell.length_c   1.000
_cell.angle_alpha   90.00
_cell.angle_beta   90.00
_cell.angle_gamma   90.00
#
_symmetry.space_group_name_H-M   'P 1'
#
loop_
_entity.id
_entity.type
_entity.pdbx_description
1 polymer ?
#
loop_
_entity_poly.entity_id
_entity_poly.type
_entity_poly.pdbx_seq_one_letter_code
_entity_poly.pdbx_strand_id
1 'polypeptide(L)'
;MLLLLPSVTGEVEIEANGEQEIVFVDAGGVVVFSSKGLGNTTSVLWDFGRDINGPDTRYSNLTDVNHTVHASGRYNVTFTAFYEEENVVKKLVLIVNYEEEYQET
;
A
#
# COMPACT_ATOMS: atom_id res chain seq x y z
N MET A 1 -0.16 -21.91 30.73
CA MET A 1 0.08 -21.59 29.31
C MET A 1 0.50 -20.14 29.24
N LEU A 2 1.77 -19.86 28.97
CA LEU A 2 2.32 -18.51 28.94
C LEU A 2 2.30 -18.05 27.47
N LEU A 3 1.39 -17.14 27.13
CA LEU A 3 1.41 -16.46 25.83
C LEU A 3 2.50 -15.39 25.89
N LEU A 4 3.69 -15.72 25.41
CA LEU A 4 4.70 -14.72 25.08
C LEU A 4 4.20 -14.01 23.81
N LEU A 5 3.69 -12.78 23.96
CA LEU A 5 3.59 -11.87 22.82
C LEU A 5 5.03 -11.61 22.36
N PRO A 6 5.38 -11.80 21.08
CA PRO A 6 6.71 -11.49 20.62
C PRO A 6 6.96 -10.00 20.88
N SER A 7 8.04 -9.73 21.61
CA SER A 7 8.64 -8.41 21.78
C SER A 7 9.23 -7.98 20.44
N VAL A 8 8.38 -7.72 19.46
CA VAL A 8 8.84 -7.37 18.13
C VAL A 8 9.10 -5.87 18.16
N THR A 9 10.39 -5.51 18.10
CA THR A 9 10.73 -4.30 17.36
C THR A 9 10.14 -4.52 15.97
N GLY A 10 9.04 -3.83 15.67
CA GLY A 10 8.15 -4.07 14.53
C GLY A 10 8.96 -4.36 13.27
N GLU A 11 8.83 -5.56 12.67
CA GLU A 11 9.22 -5.67 11.27
C GLU A 11 8.43 -4.63 10.48
N VAL A 12 9.03 -4.06 9.43
CA VAL A 12 8.30 -3.13 8.58
C VAL A 12 7.09 -3.86 7.99
N GLU A 13 5.91 -3.33 8.24
CA GLU A 13 4.64 -3.82 7.74
C GLU A 13 4.01 -2.78 6.82
N ILE A 14 3.33 -3.26 5.79
CA ILE A 14 2.54 -2.42 4.90
C ILE A 14 1.15 -3.03 4.71
N GLU A 15 0.16 -2.18 4.61
CA GLU A 15 -1.23 -2.57 4.34
C GLU A 15 -1.88 -1.58 3.38
N ALA A 16 -2.92 -2.03 2.68
CA ALA A 16 -3.85 -1.16 1.97
C ALA A 16 -5.26 -1.46 2.47
N ASN A 17 -5.99 -0.44 2.94
CA ASN A 17 -7.30 -0.60 3.58
C ASN A 17 -7.32 -1.64 4.73
N GLY A 18 -6.19 -1.82 5.43
CA GLY A 18 -6.04 -2.79 6.53
C GLY A 18 -5.73 -4.23 6.08
N GLU A 19 -5.62 -4.49 4.78
CA GLU A 19 -5.26 -5.79 4.21
C GLU A 19 -3.79 -5.79 3.73
N GLN A 20 -3.17 -6.97 3.73
CA GLN A 20 -1.76 -7.17 3.34
C GLN A 20 -1.66 -8.10 2.14
N GLU A 21 -0.50 -8.11 1.48
CA GLU A 21 -0.13 -8.97 0.33
C GLU A 21 -0.96 -8.74 -0.94
N ILE A 22 -2.27 -8.99 -0.91
CA ILE A 22 -3.19 -8.82 -2.03
C ILE A 22 -4.47 -8.17 -1.52
N VAL A 23 -4.85 -7.03 -2.12
CA VAL A 23 -6.03 -6.25 -1.71
C VAL A 23 -6.94 -6.05 -2.90
N PHE A 24 -8.24 -6.24 -2.70
CA PHE A 24 -9.25 -6.07 -3.75
C PHE A 24 -10.09 -4.83 -3.45
N VAL A 25 -10.28 -3.98 -4.46
CA VAL A 25 -11.11 -2.78 -4.36
C VAL A 25 -11.87 -2.56 -5.67
N ASP A 26 -12.94 -1.78 -5.62
CA ASP A 26 -13.69 -1.42 -6.82
C ASP A 26 -13.15 -0.12 -7.43
N ALA A 27 -13.26 -0.01 -8.75
CA ALA A 27 -12.90 1.19 -9.48
C ALA A 27 -13.69 2.41 -8.97
N GLY A 28 -12.97 3.50 -8.66
CA GLY A 28 -13.52 4.68 -7.99
C GLY A 28 -13.50 4.59 -6.46
N GLY A 29 -13.08 3.46 -5.89
CA GLY A 29 -12.86 3.29 -4.46
C GLY A 29 -11.66 4.07 -3.94
N VAL A 30 -11.70 4.40 -2.64
CA VAL A 30 -10.57 4.99 -1.93
C VAL A 30 -9.71 3.89 -1.33
N VAL A 31 -8.39 3.99 -1.55
CA VAL A 31 -7.38 3.11 -0.98
C VAL A 31 -6.46 3.91 -0.08
N VAL A 32 -6.37 3.49 1.17
CA VAL A 32 -5.46 4.01 2.19
C VAL A 32 -4.29 3.05 2.30
N PHE A 33 -3.12 3.45 1.83
CA PHE A 33 -1.88 2.71 2.05
C PHE A 33 -1.22 3.22 3.32
N SER A 34 -0.79 2.32 4.20
CA SER A 34 -0.09 2.68 5.44
C SER A 34 1.11 1.77 5.70
N SER A 35 2.04 2.28 6.49
CA SER A 35 3.27 1.57 6.87
C SER A 35 3.52 1.70 8.38
N LYS A 36 4.01 0.62 8.99
CA LYS A 36 4.29 0.51 10.44
C LYS A 36 5.66 -0.11 10.66
N GLY A 37 6.18 -0.04 11.89
CA GLY A 37 7.50 -0.62 12.22
C GLY A 37 8.71 0.15 11.68
N LEU A 38 8.56 1.47 11.43
CA LEU A 38 9.60 2.26 10.76
C LEU A 38 10.79 2.67 11.64
N GLY A 39 10.72 2.53 12.96
CA GLY A 39 11.87 2.77 13.85
C GLY A 39 12.63 4.08 13.55
N ASN A 40 13.90 3.96 13.17
CA ASN A 40 14.80 5.06 12.82
C ASN A 40 15.01 5.25 11.29
N THR A 41 14.01 4.95 10.46
CA THR A 41 14.10 5.26 9.02
C THR A 41 14.46 6.72 8.77
N THR A 42 15.32 6.95 7.79
CA THR A 42 15.65 8.30 7.28
C THR A 42 14.56 8.83 6.35
N SER A 43 13.92 7.95 5.57
CA SER A 43 12.82 8.28 4.67
C SER A 43 12.05 7.03 4.23
N VAL A 44 10.93 7.23 3.54
CA VAL A 44 10.13 6.16 2.94
C VAL A 44 9.76 6.52 1.49
N LEU A 45 9.46 5.50 0.69
CA LEU A 45 8.97 5.66 -0.69
C LEU A 45 7.97 4.56 -1.03
N TRP A 46 6.76 4.96 -1.38
CA TRP A 46 5.82 4.16 -2.15
C TRP A 46 6.10 4.35 -3.65
N ASP A 47 6.20 3.26 -4.40
CA ASP A 47 6.09 3.21 -5.87
C ASP A 47 4.88 2.34 -6.22
N PHE A 48 3.82 2.96 -6.74
CA PHE A 48 2.60 2.26 -7.15
C PHE A 48 2.75 1.53 -8.51
N GLY A 49 3.94 1.60 -9.12
CA GLY A 49 4.29 1.02 -10.41
C GLY A 49 3.80 1.84 -11.61
N ARG A 50 2.77 2.66 -11.41
CA ARG A 50 2.15 3.58 -12.37
C ARG A 50 1.44 4.71 -11.64
N ASP A 51 1.06 5.73 -12.39
CA ASP A 51 0.14 6.74 -11.89
C ASP A 51 -1.18 6.10 -11.42
N ILE A 52 -1.47 6.29 -10.14
CA ILE A 52 -2.56 5.59 -9.43
C ILE A 52 -3.84 6.43 -9.37
N ASN A 53 -3.72 7.75 -9.31
CA ASN A 53 -4.84 8.70 -9.27
C ASN A 53 -4.57 9.94 -10.16
N GLY A 54 -4.09 9.72 -11.38
CA GLY A 54 -3.76 10.76 -12.35
C GLY A 54 -2.26 11.09 -12.47
N PRO A 55 -1.89 12.07 -13.31
CA PRO A 55 -0.49 12.39 -13.58
C PRO A 55 0.32 12.69 -12.32
N ASP A 56 1.57 12.26 -12.31
CA ASP A 56 2.54 12.52 -11.23
C ASP A 56 2.13 11.95 -9.86
N THR A 57 1.32 10.88 -9.84
CA THR A 57 0.88 10.21 -8.60
C THR A 57 1.53 8.85 -8.38
N ARG A 58 2.49 8.44 -9.23
CA ARG A 58 3.17 7.14 -9.11
C ARG A 58 3.93 6.95 -7.78
N TYR A 59 4.43 8.03 -7.17
CA TYR A 59 5.28 7.95 -5.99
C TYR A 59 4.72 8.74 -4.82
N SER A 60 4.99 8.28 -3.60
CA SER A 60 4.70 9.03 -2.37
C SER A 60 5.80 8.81 -1.33
N ASN A 61 6.19 9.87 -0.63
CA ASN A 61 7.14 9.82 0.49
C ASN A 61 6.45 9.90 1.87
N LEU A 62 5.13 9.68 1.90
CA LEU A 62 4.33 9.67 3.13
C LEU A 62 4.23 8.24 3.68
N THR A 63 4.13 8.10 5.00
CA THR A 63 3.88 6.80 5.65
C THR A 63 2.45 6.31 5.40
N ASP A 64 1.52 7.25 5.31
CA ASP A 64 0.09 7.06 5.06
C ASP A 64 -0.30 7.90 3.84
N VAL A 65 -0.95 7.28 2.86
CA VAL A 65 -1.33 7.94 1.60
C VAL A 65 -2.67 7.43 1.10
N ASN A 66 -3.52 8.36 0.66
CA ASN A 66 -4.87 8.06 0.17
C ASN A 66 -4.96 8.34 -1.32
N HIS A 67 -5.49 7.38 -2.07
CA HIS A 67 -5.78 7.54 -3.50
C HIS A 67 -7.19 7.04 -3.82
N THR A 68 -7.89 7.77 -4.69
CA THR A 68 -9.07 7.23 -5.38
C THR A 68 -8.57 6.52 -6.63
N VAL A 69 -8.88 5.23 -6.78
CA VAL A 69 -8.27 4.41 -7.85
C VAL A 69 -9.32 4.08 -8.91
N HIS A 70 -9.24 4.76 -10.06
CA HIS A 70 -10.25 4.66 -11.10
C HIS A 70 -9.97 3.59 -12.17
N ALA A 71 -8.71 3.36 -12.51
CA ALA A 71 -8.38 2.39 -13.56
C ALA A 71 -8.37 0.97 -12.99
N SER A 72 -9.20 0.10 -13.56
CA SER A 72 -9.20 -1.32 -13.22
C SER A 72 -7.87 -1.99 -13.59
N GLY A 73 -7.58 -3.10 -12.91
CA GLY A 73 -6.41 -3.93 -13.18
C GLY A 73 -5.50 -4.13 -11.97
N ARG A 74 -4.32 -4.69 -12.24
CA ARG A 74 -3.34 -5.09 -11.22
C ARG A 74 -2.26 -4.03 -11.05
N TYR A 75 -2.07 -3.57 -9.82
CA TYR A 75 -1.03 -2.64 -9.42
C TYR A 75 -0.01 -3.37 -8.55
N ASN A 76 1.27 -3.31 -8.94
CA ASN A 76 2.37 -3.82 -8.14
C ASN A 76 2.91 -2.68 -7.29
N VAL A 77 2.50 -2.63 -6.02
CA VAL A 77 2.91 -1.59 -5.09
C VAL A 77 4.17 -2.03 -4.37
N THR A 78 5.18 -1.19 -4.39
CA THR A 78 6.44 -1.40 -3.66
C THR A 78 6.61 -0.30 -2.62
N PHE A 79 6.93 -0.68 -1.40
CA PHE A 79 7.31 0.24 -0.34
C PHE A 79 8.79 0.03 0.00
N THR A 80 9.53 1.12 0.09
CA THR A 80 10.92 1.11 0.55
C THR A 80 11.06 2.01 1.76
N ALA A 81 11.52 1.42 2.87
CA ALA A 81 11.95 2.14 4.05
C ALA A 81 13.48 2.26 4.00
N PHE A 82 14.00 3.48 4.07
CA PHE A 82 15.43 3.75 3.99
C PHE A 82 16.00 3.93 5.39
N TYR A 83 17.08 3.21 5.70
CA TYR A 83 17.88 3.40 6.92
C TYR A 83 19.29 3.85 6.51
N GLU A 84 20.15 4.15 7.49
CA GLU A 84 21.52 4.60 7.20
C GLU A 84 22.37 3.51 6.53
N GLU A 85 22.17 2.25 6.93
CA GLU A 85 23.01 1.12 6.48
C GLU A 85 22.32 0.25 5.41
N GLU A 86 20.99 0.09 5.51
CA GLU A 86 20.23 -0.78 4.62
C GLU A 86 18.82 -0.25 4.33
N ASN A 87 18.17 -0.83 3.31
CA ASN A 87 16.78 -0.52 2.98
C ASN A 87 15.93 -1.77 3.15
N VAL A 88 14.73 -1.58 3.70
CA VAL A 88 13.72 -2.64 3.77
C VAL A 88 12.71 -2.43 2.64
N VAL A 89 12.51 -3.46 1.82
CA VAL A 89 11.54 -3.45 0.71
C VAL A 89 10.38 -4.38 1.01
N LYS A 90 9.16 -3.87 0.90
CA LYS A 90 7.90 -4.63 1.04
C LYS A 90 7.06 -4.46 -0.22
N LYS A 91 6.17 -5.43 -0.49
CA LYS A 91 5.34 -5.46 -1.70
C LYS A 91 3.91 -5.82 -1.36
N LEU A 92 2.99 -5.20 -2.10
CA LEU A 92 1.55 -5.45 -2.04
C LEU A 92 0.99 -5.42 -3.46
N VAL A 93 0.00 -6.26 -3.75
CA VAL A 93 -0.73 -6.28 -5.01
C VAL A 93 -2.11 -5.70 -4.79
N LEU A 94 -2.43 -4.59 -5.43
CA LEU A 94 -3.78 -4.06 -5.46
C LEU A 94 -4.47 -4.54 -6.74
N ILE A 95 -5.63 -5.18 -6.60
CA ILE A 95 -6.50 -5.60 -7.68
C ILE A 95 -7.73 -4.69 -7.68
N VAL A 96 -7.85 -3.88 -8.73
CA VAL A 96 -8.97 -2.96 -8.91
C VAL A 96 -9.97 -3.61 -9.84
N ASN A 97 -11.12 -3.99 -9.31
CA ASN A 97 -12.22 -4.58 -10.05
C ASN A 97 -13.01 -3.49 -10.77
N TYR A 98 -13.55 -3.85 -11.93
CA TYR A 98 -14.54 -3.03 -12.61
C TYR A 98 -15.92 -3.56 -12.25
N GLU A 99 -16.76 -2.72 -11.65
CA GLU A 99 -18.19 -3.02 -11.55
C GLU A 99 -18.91 -2.44 -12.77
N GLU A 100 -19.56 -3.30 -13.56
CA GLU A 100 -20.58 -2.86 -14.52
C GLU A 100 -21.84 -2.51 -13.73
N GLU A 101 -22.17 -1.22 -13.60
CA GLU A 101 -23.53 -0.84 -13.23
C GLU A 101 -24.45 -1.20 -14.40
N TYR A 102 -25.10 -2.37 -14.32
CA TYR A 102 -26.20 -2.69 -15.21
C TYR A 102 -27.34 -1.70 -14.97
N GLN A 103 -27.53 -0.77 -15.91
CA GLN A 103 -28.75 0.03 -15.92
C GLN A 103 -29.89 -0.89 -16.35
N GLU A 104 -30.76 -1.27 -15.40
CA GLU A 104 -32.05 -1.86 -15.72
C GLU A 104 -32.81 -0.87 -16.62
N THR A 105 -32.99 -1.26 -17.88
CA THR A 105 -33.66 -0.44 -18.92
C THR A 105 -35.15 -0.74 -18.96
#